data_AF-A0A1B9I6R3-F1
#
_entry.id   AF-A0A1B9I6R3-F1
#
_cell.length_a   1.000
_cell.length_b   1.000
_cell.length_c   1.000
_cell.angle_alpha   90.00
_cell.angle_beta   90.00
_cell.angle_gamma   90.00
#
_symmetry.space_group_name_H-M   'P 1'
#
loop_
_entity.id
_entity.type
_entity.pdbx_description
1 polymer ?
#
loop_
_entity_poly.entity_id
_entity_poly.type
_entity_poly.pdbx_seq_one_letter_code
_entity_poly.pdbx_strand_id
1 'polypeptide(L)'
;MTRDLGERAQDFREQWLAPSGGWLGEIVMIISDSTGVWDLIISSGIFVGSWIILRTSPMEISLILALGFDLSIPLQYYNDEYLSTTHELHLQNYWPTFMIGCIVEGVSFFLLHPDLFTLIVCIKTTFLLIIWLSKDQEGLSIKPRKLAKARRSHKPSPKTPSSDSDSDVSPNKSNKPNKPSSSSPQSNMPKSKYLKNPHKYLKRAGYVDPAIAGMILSLNQLKDKEKAKKQFKAWVREKNPEEIKRRNKQYSERARQAGWKDDSSAKNGDSNSGQVEPIDEEPPNMPTSYFIPTSKAYSELKKAGYEDPAIAGMLIGLNSIDKKTAMKNFKIWTEEKDPNQIKRRNKQHGEIAKQKGYPDKAKMNKSVGGNPYNKLKQKLGIPKMIDILKNPESEEEIIKVINTLKQLGINIQNDVFKDGYMESDGKGGFRDIILKQDDIKNLIQKMRHKEFSKEQMNQWIGYLTQPLSHNEFEENVIPLGKRLNCSIGHGYHGTGPHQFDPAKLNQIKDQIQDKTGVNTSLLDHLILEAINIKDPQKAQDRLNRLARDGITKAEFEKYRKEIDWS
;
A
#
# COMPACT_ATOMS: atom_id res chain seq x y z
N MET A 1 17.32 2.30 18.22
CA MET A 1 17.90 1.15 17.50
C MET A 1 18.35 1.63 16.13
N THR A 2 19.61 1.37 15.79
CA THR A 2 20.16 1.53 14.45
C THR A 2 19.54 0.48 13.54
N ARG A 3 18.94 0.89 12.42
CA ARG A 3 18.45 -0.05 11.39
C ARG A 3 19.58 -0.95 10.90
N ASP A 4 19.31 -2.25 10.80
CA ASP A 4 20.14 -3.28 10.16
C ASP A 4 20.57 -2.79 8.75
N LEU A 5 21.82 -3.06 8.36
CA LEU A 5 22.30 -2.73 7.02
C LEU A 5 21.53 -3.49 5.93
N GLY A 6 21.05 -4.70 6.23
CA GLY A 6 20.21 -5.47 5.32
C GLY A 6 18.88 -4.78 5.01
N GLU A 7 18.19 -4.27 6.04
CA GLU A 7 16.95 -3.50 5.88
C GLU A 7 17.20 -2.21 5.08
N ARG A 8 18.33 -1.53 5.32
CA ARG A 8 18.70 -0.33 4.56
C ARG A 8 19.05 -0.61 3.11
N ALA A 9 19.73 -1.73 2.84
CA ALA A 9 20.06 -2.14 1.48
C ALA A 9 18.79 -2.50 0.70
N GLN A 10 17.86 -3.21 1.34
CA GLN A 10 16.55 -3.52 0.77
C GLN A 10 15.71 -2.25 0.52
N ASP A 11 15.66 -1.34 1.50
CA ASP A 11 15.00 -0.03 1.36
C ASP A 11 15.64 0.77 0.20
N PHE A 12 16.97 0.78 0.08
CA PHE A 12 17.68 1.45 -1.01
C PHE A 12 17.35 0.81 -2.37
N ARG A 13 17.31 -0.52 -2.44
CA ARG A 13 16.96 -1.26 -3.64
C ARG A 13 15.55 -0.96 -4.11
N GLU A 14 14.59 -1.03 -3.20
CA GLU A 14 13.16 -0.89 -3.52
C GLU A 14 12.74 0.56 -3.76
N GLN A 15 13.30 1.52 -3.01
CA GLN A 15 12.89 2.93 -3.09
C GLN A 15 13.72 3.78 -4.06
N TRP A 16 14.95 3.37 -4.40
CA TRP A 16 15.87 4.20 -5.19
C TRP A 16 16.33 3.50 -6.47
N LEU A 17 16.97 2.33 -6.35
CA LEU A 17 17.58 1.64 -7.49
C LEU A 17 16.58 1.06 -8.48
N ALA A 18 15.59 0.30 -8.02
CA ALA A 18 14.59 -0.32 -8.90
C ALA A 18 13.66 0.71 -9.56
N PRO A 19 13.24 1.79 -8.88
CA PRO A 19 12.46 2.88 -9.46
C PRO A 19 13.16 3.72 -10.52
N SER A 20 14.37 4.18 -10.19
CA SER A 20 14.98 5.36 -10.82
C SER A 20 16.39 5.07 -11.33
N GLY A 21 16.92 3.87 -11.06
CA GLY A 21 18.29 3.50 -11.42
C GLY A 21 18.50 3.21 -12.90
N GLY A 22 17.45 3.00 -13.70
CA GLY A 22 17.58 2.60 -15.10
C GLY A 22 18.55 1.43 -15.30
N TRP A 23 19.42 1.53 -16.31
CA TRP A 23 20.47 0.53 -16.54
C TRP A 23 21.43 0.34 -15.34
N LEU A 24 21.74 1.41 -14.60
CA LEU A 24 22.62 1.33 -13.45
C LEU A 24 21.97 0.50 -12.33
N GLY A 25 20.66 0.69 -12.13
CA GLY A 25 19.85 -0.10 -11.21
C GLY A 25 19.85 -1.58 -11.57
N GLU A 26 19.62 -1.90 -12.85
CA GLU A 26 19.64 -3.28 -13.34
C GLU A 26 20.99 -3.97 -13.12
N ILE A 27 22.09 -3.30 -13.48
CA ILE A 27 23.44 -3.86 -13.28
C ILE A 27 23.74 -4.09 -11.80
N VAL A 28 23.47 -3.09 -10.95
CA VAL A 28 23.71 -3.20 -9.50
C VAL A 28 22.91 -4.36 -8.91
N MET A 29 21.63 -4.48 -9.27
CA MET A 29 20.78 -5.57 -8.79
C MET A 29 21.25 -6.95 -9.27
N ILE A 30 21.68 -7.08 -10.53
CA ILE A 30 22.21 -8.35 -11.07
C ILE A 30 23.50 -8.76 -10.36
N ILE A 31 24.41 -7.81 -10.12
CA ILE A 31 25.66 -8.07 -9.39
C ILE A 31 25.35 -8.42 -7.92
N SER A 32 24.42 -7.70 -7.30
CA SER A 32 23.96 -7.96 -5.93
C SER A 32 23.37 -9.35 -5.79
N ASP A 33 22.46 -9.75 -6.68
CA ASP A 33 21.82 -11.05 -6.68
C ASP A 33 22.80 -12.21 -6.96
N SER A 34 23.83 -11.96 -7.77
CA SER A 34 24.84 -12.99 -8.12
C SER A 34 25.96 -13.14 -7.09
N THR A 35 26.37 -12.04 -6.44
CA THR A 35 27.50 -12.04 -5.49
C THR A 35 27.07 -12.12 -4.04
N GLY A 36 25.80 -11.81 -3.73
CA GLY A 36 25.28 -11.67 -2.37
C GLY A 36 25.82 -10.43 -1.63
N VAL A 37 26.48 -9.51 -2.34
CA VAL A 37 26.97 -8.24 -1.79
C VAL A 37 25.85 -7.21 -1.86
N TRP A 38 25.72 -6.39 -0.81
CA TRP A 38 24.66 -5.38 -0.74
C TRP A 38 24.76 -4.32 -1.84
N ASP A 39 23.60 -3.90 -2.36
CA ASP A 39 23.47 -2.94 -3.46
C ASP A 39 24.20 -1.61 -3.19
N LEU A 40 24.21 -1.17 -1.92
CA LEU A 40 24.87 0.07 -1.49
C LEU A 40 26.39 0.00 -1.63
N ILE A 41 26.99 -1.17 -1.35
CA ILE A 41 28.43 -1.39 -1.48
C ILE A 41 28.82 -1.44 -2.97
N ILE A 42 28.06 -2.19 -3.77
CA ILE A 42 28.29 -2.29 -5.22
C ILE A 42 28.17 -0.93 -5.89
N SER A 43 27.09 -0.19 -5.59
CA SER A 43 26.86 1.15 -6.10
C SER A 43 28.00 2.11 -5.72
N SER A 44 28.47 2.05 -4.48
CA SER A 44 29.63 2.83 -4.02
C SER A 44 30.92 2.46 -4.77
N GLY A 45 31.15 1.17 -5.03
CA GLY A 45 32.30 0.70 -5.79
C GLY A 45 32.27 1.18 -7.25
N ILE A 46 31.12 1.09 -7.90
CA ILE A 46 30.92 1.61 -9.27
C ILE A 46 31.16 3.12 -9.29
N PHE A 47 30.63 3.85 -8.31
CA PHE A 47 30.82 5.30 -8.21
C PHE A 47 32.30 5.68 -8.10
N VAL A 48 33.04 5.05 -7.18
CA VAL A 48 34.48 5.30 -7.00
C VAL A 48 35.26 4.92 -8.27
N GLY A 49 34.95 3.79 -8.89
CA GLY A 49 35.59 3.36 -10.13
C GLY A 49 35.37 4.35 -11.28
N SER A 50 34.13 4.76 -11.51
CA SER A 50 33.77 5.77 -12.52
C SER A 50 34.46 7.11 -12.26
N TRP A 51 34.53 7.54 -11.00
CA TRP A 51 35.20 8.78 -10.63
C TRP A 51 36.70 8.73 -10.94
N ILE A 52 37.37 7.62 -10.63
CA ILE A 52 38.80 7.44 -10.93
C ILE A 52 39.02 7.51 -12.44
N ILE A 53 38.22 6.77 -13.24
CA ILE A 53 38.33 6.75 -14.69
C ILE A 53 38.19 8.17 -15.28
N LEU A 54 37.20 8.95 -14.84
CA LEU A 54 37.00 10.32 -15.30
C LEU A 54 38.15 11.26 -14.92
N ARG A 55 38.80 11.04 -13.76
CA ARG A 55 39.94 11.85 -13.30
C ARG A 55 41.25 11.50 -13.97
N THR A 56 41.45 10.24 -14.36
CA THR A 56 42.69 9.78 -15.02
C THR A 56 42.63 9.89 -16.53
N SER A 57 41.45 10.11 -17.12
CA SER A 57 41.28 10.22 -18.56
C SER A 57 41.68 11.61 -19.08
N PRO A 58 42.14 11.71 -20.34
CA PRO A 58 42.26 12.98 -21.06
C PRO A 58 40.95 13.75 -21.05
N MET A 59 41.03 15.09 -21.04
CA MET A 59 39.86 15.94 -20.84
C MET A 59 38.74 15.70 -21.87
N GLU A 60 39.09 15.43 -23.12
CA GLU A 60 38.16 15.15 -24.20
C GLU A 60 37.40 13.85 -23.97
N ILE A 61 38.09 12.83 -23.45
CA ILE A 61 37.51 11.53 -23.14
C ILE A 61 36.59 11.66 -21.92
N SER A 62 37.02 12.38 -20.89
CA SER A 62 36.19 12.62 -19.70
C SER A 62 34.91 13.36 -20.05
N LEU A 63 34.97 14.36 -20.93
CA LEU A 63 33.80 15.09 -21.45
C LEU A 63 32.79 14.13 -22.11
N ILE A 64 33.27 13.28 -23.03
CA ILE A 64 32.39 12.35 -23.77
C ILE A 64 31.78 11.29 -22.84
N LEU A 65 32.60 10.72 -21.95
CA LEU A 65 32.14 9.69 -21.01
C LEU A 65 31.10 10.23 -20.03
N ALA A 66 31.34 11.41 -19.46
CA ALA A 66 30.41 12.07 -18.55
C ALA A 66 29.10 12.45 -19.24
N LEU A 67 29.18 13.02 -20.45
CA LEU A 67 28.01 13.35 -21.26
C LEU A 67 27.16 12.10 -21.56
N GLY A 68 27.82 11.01 -21.98
CA GLY A 68 27.15 9.74 -22.23
C GLY A 68 26.46 9.18 -20.98
N PHE A 69 27.13 9.24 -19.83
CA PHE A 69 26.56 8.82 -18.55
C PHE A 69 25.33 9.67 -18.18
N ASP A 70 25.44 10.99 -18.22
CA ASP A 70 24.37 11.92 -17.86
C ASP A 70 23.14 11.77 -18.77
N LEU A 71 23.33 11.51 -20.06
CA LEU A 71 22.23 11.34 -21.02
C LEU A 71 21.60 9.95 -20.99
N SER A 72 22.34 8.93 -20.61
CA SER A 72 21.91 7.53 -20.74
C SER A 72 20.62 7.21 -19.99
N ILE A 73 20.50 7.65 -18.74
CA ILE A 73 19.32 7.36 -17.90
C ILE A 73 18.10 8.18 -18.36
N PRO A 74 18.18 9.50 -18.56
CA PRO A 74 17.06 10.28 -19.09
C PRO A 74 16.56 9.80 -20.46
N LEU A 75 17.46 9.41 -21.37
CA LEU A 75 17.08 8.90 -22.70
C LEU A 75 16.34 7.56 -22.63
N GLN A 76 16.70 6.70 -21.68
CA GLN A 76 15.95 5.45 -21.45
C GLN A 76 14.50 5.74 -21.05
N TYR A 77 14.29 6.70 -20.15
CA TYR A 77 12.96 7.08 -19.70
C TYR A 77 12.18 7.85 -20.77
N TYR A 78 12.85 8.57 -21.66
CA TYR A 78 12.20 9.25 -22.78
C TYR A 78 11.72 8.28 -23.87
N ASN A 79 12.50 7.21 -24.13
CA ASN A 79 12.19 6.22 -25.18
C ASN A 79 11.06 5.25 -24.80
N ASP A 80 10.72 5.14 -23.53
CA ASP A 80 9.58 4.34 -23.05
C ASP A 80 8.39 5.26 -22.76
N GLU A 81 7.31 5.11 -23.55
CA GLU A 81 6.10 5.94 -23.48
C GLU A 81 5.43 5.90 -22.09
N TYR A 82 5.55 4.78 -21.37
CA TYR A 82 5.04 4.61 -20.02
C TYR A 82 5.92 5.30 -18.96
N LEU A 83 7.24 5.18 -19.07
CA LEU A 83 8.17 5.83 -18.13
C LEU A 83 8.23 7.34 -18.35
N SER A 84 8.16 7.79 -19.60
CA SER A 84 8.18 9.19 -20.01
C SER A 84 6.99 9.96 -19.42
N THR A 85 5.79 9.39 -19.48
CA THR A 85 4.57 10.00 -18.90
C THR A 85 4.62 9.99 -17.37
N THR A 86 5.16 8.94 -16.76
CA THR A 86 5.27 8.85 -15.29
C THR A 86 6.31 9.82 -14.72
N HIS A 87 7.42 10.03 -15.44
CA HIS A 87 8.53 10.88 -15.02
C HIS A 87 8.57 12.23 -15.74
N GLU A 88 7.47 12.66 -16.37
CA GLU A 88 7.43 13.88 -17.20
C GLU A 88 7.91 15.11 -16.42
N LEU A 89 7.41 15.30 -15.19
CA LEU A 89 7.81 16.40 -14.33
C LEU A 89 9.29 16.31 -13.92
N HIS A 90 9.82 15.10 -13.80
CA HIS A 90 11.23 14.88 -13.47
C HIS A 90 12.13 15.26 -14.65
N LEU A 91 11.80 14.77 -15.85
CA LEU A 91 12.47 15.08 -17.10
C LEU A 91 12.46 16.59 -17.37
N GLN A 92 11.31 17.26 -17.20
CA GLN A 92 11.18 18.72 -17.38
C GLN A 92 12.12 19.53 -16.47
N ASN A 93 12.41 19.05 -15.26
CA ASN A 93 13.34 19.71 -14.33
C ASN A 93 14.81 19.32 -14.56
N TYR A 94 15.04 18.10 -15.06
CA TYR A 94 16.39 17.60 -15.32
C TYR A 94 17.05 18.31 -16.51
N TRP A 95 16.33 18.46 -17.64
CA TRP A 95 16.88 19.03 -18.87
C TRP A 95 17.49 20.43 -18.70
N PRO A 96 16.84 21.41 -18.03
CA PRO A 96 17.45 22.71 -17.79
C PRO A 96 18.75 22.62 -16.97
N THR A 97 18.77 21.77 -15.94
CA THR A 97 19.95 21.59 -15.08
C THR A 97 21.11 20.98 -15.85
N PHE A 98 20.84 19.96 -16.66
CA PHE A 98 21.80 19.35 -17.56
C PHE A 98 22.36 20.36 -18.56
N MET A 99 21.50 21.15 -19.23
CA MET A 99 21.93 22.15 -20.21
C MET A 99 22.82 23.24 -19.59
N ILE A 100 22.46 23.74 -18.40
CA ILE A 100 23.30 24.70 -17.67
C ILE A 100 24.65 24.07 -17.34
N GLY A 101 24.66 22.82 -16.84
CA GLY A 101 25.89 22.08 -16.56
C GLY A 101 26.79 21.94 -17.79
N CYS A 102 26.22 21.59 -18.95
CA CYS A 102 26.95 21.46 -20.21
C CYS A 102 27.53 22.80 -20.71
N ILE A 103 26.83 23.92 -20.49
CA ILE A 103 27.37 25.25 -20.82
C ILE A 103 28.56 25.57 -19.92
N VAL A 104 28.44 25.34 -18.61
CA VAL A 104 29.54 25.57 -17.65
C VAL A 104 30.74 24.69 -18.00
N GLU A 105 30.50 23.44 -18.36
CA GLU A 105 31.51 22.48 -18.80
C GLU A 105 32.20 22.96 -20.09
N GLY A 106 31.43 23.37 -21.11
CA GLY A 106 31.97 23.90 -22.36
C GLY A 106 32.82 25.16 -22.17
N VAL A 107 32.41 26.09 -21.31
CA VAL A 107 33.22 27.29 -20.98
C VAL A 107 34.48 26.89 -20.20
N SER A 108 34.35 25.96 -19.26
CA SER A 108 35.46 25.48 -18.43
C SER A 108 36.53 24.77 -19.26
N PHE A 109 36.13 24.06 -20.32
CA PHE A 109 37.03 23.35 -21.23
C PHE A 109 38.09 24.26 -21.84
N PHE A 110 37.74 25.52 -22.19
CA PHE A 110 38.67 26.47 -22.80
C PHE A 110 39.47 27.29 -21.79
N LEU A 111 38.97 27.45 -20.56
CA LEU A 111 39.53 28.40 -19.59
C LEU A 111 40.36 27.74 -18.49
N LEU A 112 40.19 26.45 -18.24
CA LEU A 112 40.76 25.78 -17.08
C LEU A 112 41.83 24.75 -17.46
N HIS A 113 42.72 24.49 -16.51
CA HIS A 113 43.69 23.41 -16.61
C HIS A 113 42.96 22.05 -16.68
N PRO A 114 43.45 21.06 -17.46
CA PRO A 114 42.85 19.73 -17.60
C PRO A 114 42.41 19.08 -16.27
N ASP A 115 43.24 19.18 -15.24
CA ASP A 115 42.93 18.61 -13.92
C ASP A 115 41.76 19.30 -13.22
N LEU A 116 41.59 20.61 -13.40
CA LEU A 116 40.47 21.33 -12.82
C LEU A 116 39.20 21.10 -13.63
N PHE A 117 39.33 20.99 -14.96
CA PHE A 117 38.25 20.63 -15.85
C PHE A 117 37.65 19.26 -15.50
N THR A 118 38.47 18.21 -15.42
CA THR A 118 37.99 16.86 -15.07
C THR A 118 37.32 16.79 -13.70
N LEU A 119 37.73 17.64 -12.75
CA LEU A 119 37.05 17.77 -11.46
C LEU A 119 35.65 18.38 -11.62
N ILE A 120 35.49 19.44 -12.42
CA ILE A 120 34.18 20.05 -12.69
C ILE A 120 33.25 19.03 -13.35
N VAL A 121 33.75 18.27 -14.33
CA VAL A 121 33.00 17.19 -14.98
C VAL A 121 32.50 16.17 -13.94
N CYS A 122 33.37 15.68 -13.05
CA CYS A 122 32.98 14.73 -11.99
C CYS A 122 31.91 15.28 -11.04
N ILE A 123 32.05 16.55 -10.63
CA ILE A 123 31.08 17.21 -9.74
C ILE A 123 29.72 17.33 -10.45
N LYS A 124 29.70 17.75 -11.71
CA LYS A 124 28.49 17.87 -12.53
C LYS A 124 27.77 16.53 -12.63
N THR A 125 28.47 15.48 -13.05
CA THR A 125 27.89 14.14 -13.22
C THR A 125 27.36 13.58 -11.90
N THR A 126 28.07 13.79 -10.79
CA THR A 126 27.60 13.35 -9.47
C THR A 126 26.34 14.09 -9.04
N PHE A 127 26.30 15.40 -9.26
CA PHE A 127 25.14 16.21 -8.94
C PHE A 127 23.91 15.80 -9.76
N LEU A 128 24.09 15.57 -11.07
CA LEU A 128 23.02 15.11 -11.95
C LEU A 128 22.52 13.71 -11.57
N LEU A 129 23.42 12.80 -11.20
CA LEU A 129 23.05 11.48 -10.68
C LEU A 129 22.25 11.58 -9.38
N ILE A 130 22.66 12.44 -8.45
CA ILE A 130 21.93 12.65 -7.18
C ILE A 130 20.54 13.23 -7.45
N ILE A 131 20.43 14.24 -8.33
CA ILE A 131 19.13 14.81 -8.73
C ILE A 131 18.24 13.70 -9.26
N TRP A 132 18.77 12.85 -10.14
CA TRP A 132 18.02 11.77 -10.75
C TRP A 132 17.54 10.75 -9.71
N LEU A 133 18.43 10.27 -8.85
CA LEU A 133 18.12 9.27 -7.83
C LEU A 133 17.24 9.82 -6.69
N SER A 134 17.14 11.14 -6.50
CA SER A 134 16.38 11.76 -5.39
C SER A 134 14.86 11.67 -5.48
N LYS A 135 14.32 11.00 -6.51
CA LYS A 135 12.90 11.00 -6.87
C LYS A 135 12.38 9.56 -7.00
N ASP A 136 11.16 9.36 -6.49
CA ASP A 136 10.45 8.07 -6.43
C ASP A 136 9.83 7.69 -7.79
N GLN A 137 9.26 6.48 -7.93
CA GLN A 137 8.60 5.94 -9.13
C GLN A 137 7.51 6.85 -9.72
N GLU A 138 6.95 7.76 -8.92
CA GLU A 138 5.92 8.72 -9.33
C GLU A 138 6.49 10.13 -9.64
N GLY A 139 7.82 10.28 -9.73
CA GLY A 139 8.49 11.57 -9.95
C GLY A 139 8.44 12.53 -8.75
N LEU A 140 8.00 12.05 -7.58
CA LEU A 140 7.87 12.84 -6.35
C LEU A 140 9.16 12.81 -5.52
N SER A 141 9.38 13.87 -4.72
CA SER A 141 10.49 13.89 -3.76
C SER A 141 10.29 12.81 -2.70
N ILE A 142 11.30 11.93 -2.55
CA ILE A 142 11.35 10.92 -1.50
C ILE A 142 11.34 11.67 -0.16
N LYS A 143 10.20 11.70 0.54
CA LYS A 143 10.10 12.37 1.84
C LYS A 143 10.75 11.48 2.90
N PRO A 144 11.79 11.94 3.61
CA PRO A 144 12.31 11.20 4.76
C PRO A 144 11.21 11.12 5.81
N ARG A 145 10.86 9.89 6.21
CA ARG A 145 9.90 9.60 7.27
C ARG A 145 10.37 10.29 8.56
N LYS A 146 9.76 11.42 8.94
CA LYS A 146 10.16 12.18 10.13
C LYS A 146 9.86 11.36 11.39
N LEU A 147 10.92 10.95 12.09
CA LEU A 147 10.90 10.44 13.47
C LEU A 147 10.20 11.46 14.39
N ALA A 148 9.06 11.08 14.97
CA ALA A 148 8.37 11.88 15.98
C ALA A 148 9.22 11.94 17.25
N LYS A 149 9.82 13.11 17.49
CA LYS A 149 10.66 13.44 18.63
C LYS A 149 9.77 13.67 19.85
N ALA A 150 10.08 12.95 20.93
CA ALA A 150 9.42 13.02 22.23
C ALA A 150 9.17 14.45 22.73
N ARG A 151 7.96 14.72 23.21
CA ARG A 151 7.65 15.82 24.13
C ARG A 151 7.00 15.27 25.40
N ARG A 152 7.83 15.15 26.44
CA ARG A 152 7.41 15.20 27.85
C ARG A 152 6.90 16.62 28.14
N SER A 153 5.71 16.75 28.72
CA SER A 153 5.43 17.67 29.85
C SER A 153 3.94 17.68 30.23
N HIS A 154 3.70 17.55 31.55
CA HIS A 154 2.50 17.95 32.31
C HIS A 154 1.25 17.06 32.26
N LYS A 155 0.52 16.80 33.34
CA LYS A 155 0.65 16.93 34.81
C LYS A 155 -0.60 16.20 35.38
N PRO A 156 -0.53 15.49 36.52
CA PRO A 156 -1.58 14.55 36.93
C PRO A 156 -2.66 15.20 37.80
N SER A 157 -3.87 14.61 37.81
CA SER A 157 -4.86 14.52 38.92
C SER A 157 -6.29 14.22 38.37
N PRO A 158 -7.26 13.74 39.17
CA PRO A 158 -7.23 12.52 39.97
C PRO A 158 -8.56 11.71 39.92
N LYS A 159 -8.44 10.46 40.39
CA LYS A 159 -9.46 9.52 40.92
C LYS A 159 -10.81 10.13 41.36
N THR A 160 -11.91 9.41 41.12
CA THR A 160 -12.74 8.74 42.16
C THR A 160 -13.84 7.84 41.52
N PRO A 161 -14.45 6.91 42.29
CA PRO A 161 -14.73 5.54 41.87
C PRO A 161 -16.22 5.18 42.07
N SER A 162 -16.49 3.90 42.36
CA SER A 162 -17.74 3.30 42.87
C SER A 162 -18.67 2.82 41.76
N SER A 163 -19.35 1.68 41.80
CA SER A 163 -19.66 0.65 42.82
C SER A 163 -20.79 -0.14 42.14
N ASP A 164 -20.73 -1.45 41.94
CA ASP A 164 -20.97 -2.56 42.88
C ASP A 164 -22.29 -3.27 42.52
N SER A 165 -22.29 -4.56 42.82
CA SER A 165 -23.45 -5.45 43.06
C SER A 165 -24.10 -6.06 41.82
N ASP A 166 -23.83 -7.34 41.52
CA ASP A 166 -24.37 -8.54 42.18
C ASP A 166 -25.89 -8.64 42.10
N SER A 167 -26.42 -9.64 41.38
CA SER A 167 -26.72 -10.95 41.99
C SER A 167 -27.57 -11.86 41.10
N ASP A 168 -27.31 -13.15 41.30
CA ASP A 168 -27.90 -14.37 40.78
C ASP A 168 -29.42 -14.43 40.65
N VAL A 169 -29.93 -15.17 39.65
CA VAL A 169 -30.93 -16.27 39.81
C VAL A 169 -30.85 -17.23 38.59
N SER A 170 -30.58 -18.52 38.85
CA SER A 170 -30.93 -19.69 38.02
C SER A 170 -32.19 -20.37 38.62
N PRO A 171 -32.83 -21.45 38.09
CA PRO A 171 -32.67 -22.19 36.82
C PRO A 171 -34.01 -22.53 36.11
N ASN A 172 -34.01 -22.91 34.81
CA ASN A 172 -34.60 -24.20 34.34
C ASN A 172 -34.57 -24.41 32.81
N LYS A 173 -34.25 -25.68 32.48
CA LYS A 173 -34.76 -26.56 31.40
C LYS A 173 -34.85 -26.08 29.93
N SER A 174 -34.12 -26.87 29.13
CA SER A 174 -34.46 -27.35 27.79
C SER A 174 -34.82 -26.33 26.72
N ASN A 175 -33.87 -26.06 25.83
CA ASN A 175 -34.05 -26.39 24.42
C ASN A 175 -32.72 -26.29 23.66
N LYS A 176 -32.45 -27.29 22.83
CA LYS A 176 -31.48 -27.22 21.74
C LYS A 176 -32.03 -26.24 20.71
N PRO A 177 -31.25 -25.26 20.24
CA PRO A 177 -31.31 -24.95 18.82
C PRO A 177 -29.92 -24.77 18.19
N ASN A 178 -29.75 -25.51 17.09
CA ASN A 178 -29.06 -25.16 15.86
C ASN A 178 -28.04 -24.00 15.89
N LYS A 179 -26.80 -24.39 15.54
CA LYS A 179 -25.83 -23.56 14.82
C LYS A 179 -26.53 -22.59 13.85
N PRO A 180 -26.33 -21.27 13.96
CA PRO A 180 -26.54 -20.39 12.83
C PRO A 180 -25.30 -20.50 11.93
N SER A 181 -25.45 -21.28 10.86
CA SER A 181 -24.67 -21.14 9.64
C SER A 181 -25.06 -19.83 8.96
N SER A 182 -24.39 -18.72 9.29
CA SER A 182 -24.52 -17.46 8.55
C SER A 182 -23.42 -17.35 7.48
N SER A 183 -23.46 -18.24 6.48
CA SER A 183 -22.98 -17.91 5.15
C SER A 183 -24.21 -17.75 4.28
N SER A 184 -24.74 -16.53 4.25
CA SER A 184 -25.76 -16.14 3.26
C SER A 184 -25.28 -16.59 1.87
N PRO A 185 -26.10 -17.34 1.11
CA PRO A 185 -25.72 -17.87 -0.19
C PRO A 185 -25.58 -16.71 -1.16
N GLN A 186 -24.34 -16.34 -1.49
CA GLN A 186 -24.07 -15.40 -2.56
C GLN A 186 -24.37 -16.06 -3.90
N SER A 187 -25.37 -15.50 -4.57
CA SER A 187 -25.35 -15.03 -5.96
C SER A 187 -25.10 -16.08 -7.04
N ASN A 188 -25.74 -15.89 -8.20
CA ASN A 188 -25.62 -16.67 -9.43
C ASN A 188 -24.20 -16.67 -10.08
N MET A 189 -23.13 -16.62 -9.28
CA MET A 189 -21.74 -16.48 -9.71
C MET A 189 -21.21 -17.81 -10.29
N PRO A 190 -20.60 -17.80 -11.49
CA PRO A 190 -19.99 -18.99 -12.07
C PRO A 190 -18.95 -19.60 -11.13
N LYS A 191 -18.96 -20.93 -10.97
CA LYS A 191 -17.95 -21.65 -10.19
C LYS A 191 -16.73 -21.93 -11.07
N SER A 192 -15.53 -21.67 -10.56
CA SER A 192 -14.30 -22.04 -11.29
C SER A 192 -14.03 -23.54 -11.17
N LYS A 193 -13.65 -24.17 -12.30
CA LYS A 193 -13.22 -25.58 -12.36
C LYS A 193 -11.87 -25.82 -11.69
N TYR A 194 -11.00 -24.81 -11.66
CA TYR A 194 -9.58 -24.97 -11.32
C TYR A 194 -9.18 -24.35 -9.99
N LEU A 195 -9.95 -23.40 -9.46
CA LEU A 195 -9.56 -22.55 -8.33
C LEU A 195 -10.65 -22.53 -7.25
N LYS A 196 -10.22 -22.57 -5.99
CA LYS A 196 -11.11 -22.42 -4.83
C LYS A 196 -11.32 -20.93 -4.54
N ASN A 197 -12.57 -20.49 -4.52
CA ASN A 197 -13.00 -19.13 -4.15
C ASN A 197 -12.35 -17.96 -4.94
N PRO A 198 -12.32 -17.99 -6.28
CA PRO A 198 -11.72 -16.93 -7.09
C PRO A 198 -12.38 -15.56 -6.87
N HIS A 199 -13.69 -15.54 -6.57
CA HIS A 199 -14.46 -14.31 -6.32
C HIS A 199 -13.86 -13.46 -5.21
N LYS A 200 -13.55 -14.06 -4.06
CA LYS A 200 -12.97 -13.35 -2.90
C LYS A 200 -11.67 -12.62 -3.24
N TYR A 201 -10.79 -13.27 -4.02
CA TYR A 201 -9.48 -12.71 -4.34
C TYR A 201 -9.56 -11.65 -5.46
N LEU A 202 -10.38 -11.87 -6.49
CA LEU A 202 -10.57 -10.88 -7.55
C LEU A 202 -11.31 -9.65 -7.02
N LYS A 203 -12.26 -9.82 -6.10
CA LYS A 203 -12.92 -8.68 -5.43
C LYS A 203 -11.92 -7.84 -4.64
N ARG A 204 -10.97 -8.47 -3.94
CA ARG A 204 -9.89 -7.78 -3.22
C ARG A 204 -8.95 -7.03 -4.16
N ALA A 205 -8.74 -7.54 -5.38
CA ALA A 205 -7.94 -6.88 -6.41
C ALA A 205 -8.70 -5.74 -7.14
N GLY A 206 -9.93 -5.39 -6.72
CA GLY A 206 -10.66 -4.24 -7.25
C GLY A 206 -11.57 -4.52 -8.45
N TYR A 207 -11.79 -5.78 -8.82
CA TYR A 207 -12.70 -6.14 -9.92
C TYR A 207 -14.18 -6.11 -9.49
N VAL A 208 -15.07 -5.68 -10.40
CA VAL A 208 -16.53 -5.64 -10.16
C VAL A 208 -17.18 -7.01 -10.40
N ASP A 209 -18.31 -7.30 -9.77
CA ASP A 209 -18.92 -8.66 -9.83
C ASP A 209 -19.24 -9.15 -11.25
N PRO A 210 -19.75 -8.31 -12.18
CA PRO A 210 -19.92 -8.74 -13.58
C PRO A 210 -18.60 -9.12 -14.26
N ALA A 211 -17.53 -8.38 -13.98
CA ALA A 211 -16.21 -8.69 -14.52
C ALA A 211 -15.65 -9.97 -13.92
N ILE A 212 -15.81 -10.17 -12.61
CA ILE A 212 -15.41 -11.40 -11.92
C ILE A 212 -16.11 -12.62 -12.53
N ALA A 213 -17.40 -12.54 -12.82
CA ALA A 213 -18.14 -13.61 -13.50
C ALA A 213 -17.50 -13.93 -14.87
N GLY A 214 -17.22 -12.91 -15.70
CA GLY A 214 -16.59 -13.09 -17.01
C GLY A 214 -15.15 -13.61 -16.94
N MET A 215 -14.40 -13.23 -15.91
CA MET A 215 -13.05 -13.74 -15.65
C MET A 215 -13.09 -15.22 -15.25
N ILE A 216 -14.03 -15.63 -14.38
CA ILE A 216 -14.20 -17.04 -14.02
C ILE A 216 -14.61 -17.88 -15.23
N LEU A 217 -15.52 -17.37 -16.06
CA LEU A 217 -15.90 -18.04 -17.31
C LEU A 217 -14.69 -18.19 -18.25
N SER A 218 -13.86 -17.16 -18.37
CA SER A 218 -12.64 -17.21 -19.18
C SER A 218 -11.63 -18.24 -18.65
N LEU A 219 -11.47 -18.32 -17.32
CA LEU A 219 -10.63 -19.35 -16.69
C LEU A 219 -11.15 -20.75 -16.96
N ASN A 220 -12.47 -20.94 -17.01
CA ASN A 220 -13.09 -22.24 -17.29
C ASN A 220 -12.99 -22.66 -18.76
N GLN A 221 -12.74 -21.72 -19.68
CA GLN A 221 -12.51 -21.98 -21.10
C GLN A 221 -11.06 -22.41 -21.38
N LEU A 222 -10.12 -22.06 -20.49
CA LEU A 222 -8.75 -22.56 -20.58
C LEU A 222 -8.75 -24.06 -20.27
N LYS A 223 -8.39 -24.89 -21.25
CA LYS A 223 -8.31 -26.35 -21.06
C LYS A 223 -7.20 -26.78 -20.08
N ASP A 224 -6.22 -25.90 -19.85
CA ASP A 224 -5.04 -26.15 -19.03
C ASP A 224 -5.13 -25.46 -17.65
N LYS A 225 -5.06 -26.28 -16.60
CA LYS A 225 -5.13 -25.87 -15.19
C LYS A 225 -4.01 -24.93 -14.77
N GLU A 226 -2.78 -25.15 -15.26
CA GLU A 226 -1.63 -24.34 -14.86
C GLU A 226 -1.64 -22.97 -15.55
N LYS A 227 -2.09 -22.91 -16.81
CA LYS A 227 -2.35 -21.64 -17.50
C LYS A 227 -3.45 -20.84 -16.79
N ALA A 228 -4.54 -21.47 -16.38
CA ALA A 228 -5.61 -20.82 -15.62
C ALA A 228 -5.10 -20.25 -14.28
N LYS A 229 -4.29 -21.02 -13.52
CA LYS A 229 -3.67 -20.52 -12.28
C LYS A 229 -2.72 -19.35 -12.53
N LYS A 230 -1.87 -19.42 -13.58
CA LYS A 230 -0.92 -18.35 -13.93
C LYS A 230 -1.66 -17.06 -14.27
N GLN A 231 -2.70 -17.15 -15.09
CA GLN A 231 -3.51 -16.00 -15.48
C GLN A 231 -4.30 -15.42 -14.30
N PHE A 232 -4.87 -16.27 -13.45
CA PHE A 232 -5.53 -15.82 -12.22
C PHE A 232 -4.56 -15.10 -11.26
N LYS A 233 -3.35 -15.64 -11.06
CA LYS A 233 -2.33 -14.98 -10.23
C LYS A 233 -1.93 -13.61 -10.79
N ALA A 234 -1.81 -13.48 -12.11
CA ALA A 234 -1.55 -12.19 -12.74
C ALA A 234 -2.67 -11.18 -12.44
N TRP A 235 -3.93 -11.58 -12.59
CA TRP A 235 -5.07 -10.70 -12.30
C TRP A 235 -5.18 -10.31 -10.83
N VAL A 236 -4.91 -11.21 -9.89
CA VAL A 236 -4.96 -10.92 -8.45
C VAL A 236 -3.81 -9.99 -8.02
N ARG A 237 -2.68 -10.00 -8.74
CA ARG A 237 -1.54 -9.11 -8.49
C ARG A 237 -1.62 -7.79 -9.23
N GLU A 238 -2.58 -7.64 -10.14
CA GLU A 238 -2.81 -6.40 -10.88
C GLU A 238 -3.17 -5.27 -9.91
N LYS A 239 -2.37 -4.21 -9.91
CA LYS A 239 -2.59 -3.01 -9.09
C LYS A 239 -2.87 -1.77 -9.94
N ASN A 240 -2.69 -1.84 -11.26
CA ASN A 240 -2.91 -0.70 -12.14
C ASN A 240 -4.43 -0.43 -12.29
N PRO A 241 -4.92 0.75 -11.85
CA PRO A 241 -6.36 1.08 -11.88
C PRO A 241 -6.94 1.14 -13.29
N GLU A 242 -6.20 1.61 -14.29
CA GLU A 242 -6.67 1.68 -15.67
C GLU A 242 -6.77 0.28 -16.31
N GLU A 243 -5.83 -0.61 -16.00
CA GLU A 243 -5.86 -1.98 -16.48
C GLU A 243 -7.00 -2.78 -15.83
N ILE A 244 -7.26 -2.55 -14.53
CA ILE A 244 -8.43 -3.08 -13.82
C ILE A 244 -9.72 -2.55 -14.46
N LYS A 245 -9.81 -1.27 -14.80
CA LYS A 245 -10.97 -0.65 -15.47
C LYS A 245 -11.20 -1.19 -16.87
N ARG A 246 -10.13 -1.32 -17.68
CA ARG A 246 -10.15 -1.93 -19.02
C ARG A 246 -10.64 -3.38 -18.96
N ARG A 247 -10.10 -4.17 -18.04
CA ARG A 247 -10.51 -5.57 -17.81
C ARG A 247 -11.93 -5.65 -17.25
N ASN A 248 -12.33 -4.73 -16.37
CA ASN A 248 -13.68 -4.67 -15.86
C ASN A 248 -14.68 -4.51 -17.01
N LYS A 249 -14.42 -3.60 -17.97
CA LYS A 249 -15.24 -3.47 -19.18
C LYS A 249 -15.26 -4.76 -20.01
N GLN A 250 -14.08 -5.27 -20.36
CA GLN A 250 -13.91 -6.44 -21.22
C GLN A 250 -14.61 -7.71 -20.66
N TYR A 251 -14.39 -8.01 -19.38
CA TYR A 251 -14.95 -9.22 -18.77
C TYR A 251 -16.41 -9.05 -18.36
N SER A 252 -16.88 -7.84 -18.05
CA SER A 252 -18.31 -7.60 -17.82
C SER A 252 -19.13 -7.84 -19.10
N GLU A 253 -18.64 -7.41 -20.25
CA GLU A 253 -19.27 -7.70 -21.55
C GLU A 253 -19.30 -9.21 -21.84
N ARG A 254 -18.21 -9.92 -21.56
CA ARG A 254 -18.15 -11.38 -21.69
C ARG A 254 -19.14 -12.10 -20.76
N ALA A 255 -19.32 -11.62 -19.53
CA ALA A 255 -20.32 -12.17 -18.61
C ALA A 255 -21.74 -11.98 -19.15
N ARG A 256 -22.05 -10.78 -19.68
CA ARG A 256 -23.34 -10.49 -20.33
C ARG A 256 -23.59 -11.38 -21.54
N GLN A 257 -22.60 -11.57 -22.40
CA GLN A 257 -22.68 -12.48 -23.55
C GLN A 257 -22.92 -13.93 -23.14
N ALA A 258 -22.39 -14.35 -21.99
CA ALA A 258 -22.62 -15.67 -21.43
C ALA A 258 -23.96 -15.80 -20.68
N GLY A 259 -24.83 -14.79 -20.76
CA GLY A 259 -26.16 -14.80 -20.12
C GLY A 259 -26.13 -14.65 -18.60
N TRP A 260 -25.01 -14.21 -18.03
CA TRP A 260 -24.94 -13.94 -16.59
C TRP A 260 -25.77 -12.70 -16.25
N LYS A 261 -26.75 -12.86 -15.35
CA LYS A 261 -27.61 -11.78 -14.87
C LYS A 261 -27.15 -11.35 -13.50
N ASP A 262 -26.98 -10.05 -13.33
CA ASP A 262 -26.70 -9.45 -12.04
C ASP A 262 -27.98 -9.44 -11.20
N ASP A 263 -27.99 -10.14 -10.08
CA ASP A 263 -29.15 -10.21 -9.17
C ASP A 263 -29.55 -8.82 -8.63
N SER A 264 -28.65 -7.82 -8.73
CA SER A 264 -28.94 -6.42 -8.37
C SER A 264 -29.84 -5.70 -9.39
N SER A 265 -29.97 -6.22 -10.61
CA SER A 265 -30.79 -5.62 -11.68
C SER A 265 -32.29 -6.01 -11.62
N ALA A 266 -32.67 -6.96 -10.75
CA ALA A 266 -34.06 -7.41 -10.59
C ALA A 266 -34.86 -6.62 -9.53
N LYS A 267 -34.24 -5.64 -8.86
CA LYS A 267 -34.92 -4.75 -7.90
C LYS A 267 -34.88 -3.30 -8.42
N ASN A 268 -35.83 -2.97 -9.29
CA ASN A 268 -36.13 -1.57 -9.61
C ASN A 268 -36.83 -0.91 -8.42
N GLY A 269 -36.32 0.23 -7.95
CA GLY A 269 -37.03 1.09 -7.01
C GLY A 269 -36.14 1.98 -6.16
N ASP A 270 -35.55 2.98 -6.80
CA ASP A 270 -35.11 4.24 -6.18
C ASP A 270 -33.94 4.25 -5.17
N SER A 271 -33.27 5.40 -5.14
CA SER A 271 -32.24 5.87 -4.20
C SER A 271 -30.82 5.27 -4.22
N ASN A 272 -29.94 6.03 -4.90
CA ASN A 272 -28.73 6.62 -4.32
C ASN A 272 -27.61 5.65 -3.85
N SER A 273 -26.89 5.04 -4.80
CA SER A 273 -25.53 4.57 -4.57
C SER A 273 -24.56 5.33 -5.47
N GLY A 274 -23.60 6.01 -4.87
CA GLY A 274 -22.60 6.83 -5.56
C GLY A 274 -21.66 5.98 -6.40
N GLN A 275 -22.01 5.78 -7.68
CA GLN A 275 -21.01 5.51 -8.70
C GLN A 275 -20.17 6.78 -8.87
N VAL A 276 -18.90 6.72 -8.48
CA VAL A 276 -17.91 7.70 -8.94
C VAL A 276 -17.69 7.40 -10.43
N GLU A 277 -18.36 8.17 -11.28
CA GLU A 277 -18.18 8.10 -12.73
C GLU A 277 -16.73 8.49 -13.11
N PRO A 278 -16.19 7.93 -14.22
CA PRO A 278 -14.84 8.20 -14.67
C PRO A 278 -14.59 9.69 -14.88
N ILE A 279 -13.38 10.17 -14.55
CA ILE A 279 -12.92 11.50 -14.91
C ILE A 279 -12.95 11.58 -16.44
N ASP A 280 -13.84 12.42 -16.93
CA ASP A 280 -14.13 12.62 -18.34
C ASP A 280 -12.97 13.40 -18.99
N GLU A 281 -12.44 12.95 -20.13
CA GLU A 281 -11.47 13.73 -20.92
C GLU A 281 -12.22 14.92 -21.54
N GLU A 282 -12.27 16.01 -20.78
CA GLU A 282 -13.10 17.17 -21.13
C GLU A 282 -12.54 17.87 -22.38
N PRO A 283 -13.41 18.26 -23.34
CA PRO A 283 -12.97 19.07 -24.47
C PRO A 283 -12.26 20.34 -23.97
N PRO A 284 -11.12 20.71 -24.58
CA PRO A 284 -10.44 21.95 -24.22
C PRO A 284 -11.42 23.12 -24.41
N ASN A 285 -11.45 24.04 -23.44
CA ASN A 285 -12.30 25.24 -23.44
C ASN A 285 -13.80 25.04 -23.18
N MET A 286 -14.26 23.89 -22.66
CA MET A 286 -15.66 23.72 -22.23
C MET A 286 -15.82 23.84 -20.71
N PRO A 287 -16.87 24.52 -20.21
CA PRO A 287 -17.20 24.53 -18.78
C PRO A 287 -17.70 23.16 -18.34
N THR A 288 -17.40 22.75 -17.11
CA THR A 288 -17.74 21.42 -16.62
C THR A 288 -19.22 21.35 -16.27
N SER A 289 -19.93 20.36 -16.80
CA SER A 289 -21.35 20.11 -16.53
C SER A 289 -21.58 19.38 -15.20
N TYR A 290 -22.63 19.73 -14.46
CA TYR A 290 -22.95 19.17 -13.14
C TYR A 290 -23.74 17.85 -13.21
N PHE A 291 -24.39 17.60 -14.34
CA PHE A 291 -25.41 16.57 -14.44
C PHE A 291 -25.10 15.51 -15.50
N ILE A 292 -24.25 15.85 -16.46
CA ILE A 292 -23.94 15.04 -17.64
C ILE A 292 -22.44 15.16 -17.88
N PRO A 293 -21.70 14.07 -18.15
CA PRO A 293 -20.28 14.15 -18.53
C PRO A 293 -20.06 15.17 -19.66
N THR A 294 -19.10 16.09 -19.47
CA THR A 294 -18.83 17.22 -20.36
C THR A 294 -18.53 16.76 -21.80
N SER A 295 -17.77 15.67 -21.99
CA SER A 295 -17.46 15.11 -23.31
C SER A 295 -18.71 14.56 -23.99
N LYS A 296 -19.57 13.86 -23.23
CA LYS A 296 -20.84 13.32 -23.73
C LYS A 296 -21.74 14.48 -24.18
N ALA A 297 -21.95 15.46 -23.31
CA ALA A 297 -22.76 16.62 -23.62
C ALA A 297 -22.23 17.38 -24.84
N TYR A 298 -20.92 17.58 -24.93
CA TYR A 298 -20.29 18.20 -26.08
C TYR A 298 -20.52 17.40 -27.36
N SER A 299 -20.24 16.09 -27.36
CA SER A 299 -20.39 15.24 -28.55
C SER A 299 -21.84 15.17 -29.06
N GLU A 300 -22.82 15.05 -28.18
CA GLU A 300 -24.23 14.97 -28.54
C GLU A 300 -24.77 16.31 -29.06
N LEU A 301 -24.41 17.43 -28.42
CA LEU A 301 -24.80 18.76 -28.89
C LEU A 301 -24.09 19.15 -30.19
N LYS A 302 -22.82 18.76 -30.35
CA LYS A 302 -22.09 18.96 -31.62
C LYS A 302 -22.76 18.19 -32.76
N LYS A 303 -23.18 16.95 -32.50
CA LYS A 303 -23.94 16.12 -33.45
C LYS A 303 -25.30 16.73 -33.81
N ALA A 304 -25.94 17.44 -32.88
CA ALA A 304 -27.18 18.17 -33.12
C ALA A 304 -27.00 19.50 -33.89
N GLY A 305 -25.75 19.88 -34.23
CA GLY A 305 -25.47 21.07 -35.05
C GLY A 305 -25.19 22.36 -34.27
N TYR A 306 -24.97 22.28 -32.95
CA TYR A 306 -24.60 23.45 -32.15
C TYR A 306 -23.11 23.81 -32.29
N GLU A 307 -22.81 25.11 -32.25
CA GLU A 307 -21.45 25.65 -32.30
C GLU A 307 -20.80 25.68 -30.92
N ASP A 308 -19.46 25.65 -30.84
CA ASP A 308 -18.73 25.53 -29.58
C ASP A 308 -19.06 26.63 -28.53
N PRO A 309 -19.19 27.92 -28.91
CA PRO A 309 -19.64 28.94 -27.97
C PRO A 309 -21.05 28.67 -27.45
N ALA A 310 -21.94 28.16 -28.31
CA ALA A 310 -23.31 27.85 -27.91
C ALA A 310 -23.35 26.63 -26.98
N ILE A 311 -22.57 25.59 -27.26
CA ILE A 311 -22.44 24.42 -26.39
C ILE A 311 -21.94 24.85 -25.00
N ALA A 312 -20.91 25.69 -24.93
CA ALA A 312 -20.42 26.22 -23.66
C ALA A 312 -21.52 26.99 -22.88
N GLY A 313 -22.29 27.83 -23.58
CA GLY A 313 -23.40 28.58 -22.98
C GLY A 313 -24.57 27.70 -22.54
N MET A 314 -24.84 26.61 -23.26
CA MET A 314 -25.81 25.60 -22.88
C MET A 314 -25.39 24.88 -21.59
N LEU A 315 -24.12 24.46 -21.50
CA LEU A 315 -23.58 23.82 -20.30
C LEU A 315 -23.64 24.74 -19.07
N ILE A 316 -23.32 26.02 -19.24
CA ILE A 316 -23.50 27.06 -18.20
C ILE A 316 -24.97 27.15 -17.76
N GLY A 317 -25.90 27.13 -18.73
CA GLY A 317 -27.34 27.15 -18.47
C GLY A 317 -27.81 25.93 -17.69
N LEU A 318 -27.34 24.73 -18.06
CA LEU A 318 -27.65 23.48 -17.35
C LEU A 318 -27.19 23.57 -15.90
N ASN A 319 -26.00 24.09 -15.64
CA ASN A 319 -25.44 24.22 -14.29
C ASN A 319 -26.19 25.21 -13.38
N SER A 320 -27.02 26.07 -13.95
CA SER A 320 -27.75 27.12 -13.23
C SER A 320 -29.17 26.71 -12.82
N ILE A 321 -29.64 25.54 -13.24
CA ILE A 321 -31.00 25.02 -12.99
C ILE A 321 -30.96 23.68 -12.25
N ASP A 322 -32.12 23.19 -11.80
CA ASP A 322 -32.21 21.90 -11.11
C ASP A 322 -31.98 20.72 -12.08
N LYS A 323 -31.57 19.57 -11.53
CA LYS A 323 -31.21 18.36 -12.30
C LYS A 323 -32.33 17.90 -13.24
N LYS A 324 -33.59 17.95 -12.80
CA LYS A 324 -34.72 17.45 -13.59
C LYS A 324 -34.94 18.33 -14.81
N THR A 325 -34.91 19.64 -14.62
CA THR A 325 -35.04 20.62 -15.71
C THR A 325 -33.81 20.59 -16.63
N ALA A 326 -32.60 20.43 -16.08
CA ALA A 326 -31.36 20.28 -16.85
C ALA A 326 -31.42 19.09 -17.81
N MET A 327 -31.77 17.90 -17.31
CA MET A 327 -31.86 16.69 -18.15
C MET A 327 -32.96 16.81 -19.22
N LYS A 328 -34.09 17.45 -18.90
CA LYS A 328 -35.16 17.73 -19.86
C LYS A 328 -34.67 18.65 -20.99
N ASN A 329 -34.01 19.75 -20.63
CA ASN A 329 -33.48 20.70 -21.61
C ASN A 329 -32.39 20.08 -22.49
N PHE A 330 -31.48 19.32 -21.89
CA PHE A 330 -30.45 18.61 -22.63
C PHE A 330 -31.05 17.66 -23.67
N LYS A 331 -32.04 16.85 -23.28
CA LYS A 331 -32.74 15.95 -24.20
C LYS A 331 -33.38 16.71 -25.37
N ILE A 332 -34.09 17.80 -25.08
CA ILE A 332 -34.71 18.66 -26.11
C ILE A 332 -33.66 19.18 -27.09
N TRP A 333 -32.51 19.66 -26.59
CA TRP A 333 -31.46 20.20 -27.45
C TRP A 333 -30.82 19.10 -28.31
N THR A 334 -30.54 17.93 -27.77
CA THR A 334 -29.93 16.82 -28.52
C THR A 334 -30.84 16.20 -29.58
N GLU A 335 -32.16 16.32 -29.41
CA GLU A 335 -33.17 15.79 -30.36
C GLU A 335 -33.67 16.86 -31.35
N GLU A 336 -33.24 18.12 -31.21
CA GLU A 336 -33.63 19.24 -32.07
C GLU A 336 -33.14 19.03 -33.51
N LYS A 337 -34.04 19.22 -34.48
CA LYS A 337 -33.74 19.06 -35.92
C LYS A 337 -34.08 20.31 -36.74
N ASP A 338 -34.81 21.28 -36.19
CA ASP A 338 -35.17 22.50 -36.91
C ASP A 338 -33.96 23.44 -37.03
N PRO A 339 -33.44 23.70 -38.25
CA PRO A 339 -32.27 24.55 -38.46
C PRO A 339 -32.47 25.99 -37.95
N ASN A 340 -33.70 26.51 -37.99
CA ASN A 340 -33.99 27.86 -37.52
C ASN A 340 -33.91 27.94 -35.99
N GLN A 341 -34.36 26.89 -35.29
CA GLN A 341 -34.23 26.82 -33.83
C GLN A 341 -32.77 26.64 -33.42
N ILE A 342 -32.00 25.78 -34.09
CA ILE A 342 -30.57 25.61 -33.84
C ILE A 342 -29.84 26.94 -34.04
N LYS A 343 -30.11 27.67 -35.13
CA LYS A 343 -29.52 28.99 -35.39
C LYS A 343 -29.86 30.02 -34.30
N ARG A 344 -31.11 30.06 -33.83
CA ARG A 344 -31.54 30.94 -32.73
C ARG A 344 -30.81 30.60 -31.42
N ARG A 345 -30.73 29.32 -31.07
CA ARG A 345 -30.04 28.84 -29.87
C ARG A 345 -28.52 29.06 -29.96
N ASN A 346 -27.92 28.90 -31.13
CA ASN A 346 -26.50 29.20 -31.35
C ASN A 346 -26.20 30.67 -31.01
N LYS A 347 -27.04 31.59 -31.50
CA LYS A 347 -26.92 33.01 -31.15
C LYS A 347 -27.11 33.24 -29.65
N GLN A 348 -28.22 32.78 -29.08
CA GLN A 348 -28.57 33.03 -27.69
C GLN A 348 -27.54 32.46 -26.70
N HIS A 349 -27.21 31.17 -26.81
CA HIS A 349 -26.27 30.53 -25.89
C HIS A 349 -24.82 30.94 -26.19
N GLY A 350 -24.48 31.24 -27.45
CA GLY A 350 -23.17 31.77 -27.81
C GLY A 350 -22.90 33.13 -27.17
N GLU A 351 -23.89 34.03 -27.14
CA GLU A 351 -23.79 35.31 -26.43
C GLU A 351 -23.62 35.12 -24.91
N ILE A 352 -24.37 34.19 -24.29
CA ILE A 352 -24.21 33.83 -22.87
C ILE A 352 -22.77 33.37 -22.59
N ALA A 353 -22.23 32.46 -23.40
CA ALA A 353 -20.87 31.94 -23.19
C ALA A 353 -19.80 33.04 -23.30
N LYS A 354 -19.93 33.93 -24.30
CA LYS A 354 -19.03 35.08 -24.47
C LYS A 354 -19.08 36.03 -23.27
N GLN A 355 -20.28 36.34 -22.77
CA GLN A 355 -20.45 37.15 -21.56
C GLN A 355 -19.82 36.49 -20.32
N LYS A 356 -19.79 35.15 -20.28
CA LYS A 356 -19.16 34.38 -19.19
C LYS A 356 -17.68 34.07 -19.41
N GLY A 357 -17.06 34.60 -20.47
CA GLY A 357 -15.62 34.56 -20.68
C GLY A 357 -15.12 33.43 -21.59
N TYR A 358 -15.96 32.81 -22.42
CA TYR A 358 -15.52 31.89 -23.47
C TYR A 358 -14.44 32.54 -24.37
N PRO A 359 -13.34 31.83 -24.73
CA PRO A 359 -13.07 30.40 -24.51
C PRO A 359 -12.37 30.04 -23.19
N ASP A 360 -12.20 30.96 -22.26
CA ASP A 360 -11.50 30.71 -21.00
C ASP A 360 -12.37 29.87 -20.04
N LYS A 361 -12.06 28.57 -19.98
CA LYS A 361 -12.73 27.58 -19.13
C LYS A 361 -12.75 27.98 -17.65
N ALA A 362 -11.67 28.59 -17.14
CA ALA A 362 -11.58 28.98 -15.75
C ALA A 362 -12.54 30.13 -15.44
N LYS A 363 -12.64 31.13 -16.34
CA LYS A 363 -13.62 32.24 -16.21
C LYS A 363 -15.06 31.74 -16.27
N MET A 364 -15.37 30.85 -17.22
CA MET A 364 -16.71 30.28 -17.35
C MET A 364 -17.11 29.47 -16.11
N ASN A 365 -16.24 28.58 -15.62
CA ASN A 365 -16.49 27.81 -14.39
C ASN A 365 -16.64 28.74 -13.17
N LYS A 366 -15.82 29.78 -13.04
CA LYS A 366 -15.95 30.77 -11.96
C LYS A 366 -17.32 31.46 -11.97
N SER A 367 -17.85 31.75 -13.16
CA SER A 367 -19.12 32.45 -13.33
C SER A 367 -20.37 31.66 -12.89
N VAL A 368 -20.26 30.34 -12.75
CA VAL A 368 -21.33 29.44 -12.27
C VAL A 368 -21.10 28.95 -10.83
N GLY A 369 -20.14 29.56 -10.12
CA GLY A 369 -19.81 29.23 -8.72
C GLY A 369 -18.61 28.29 -8.55
N GLY A 370 -17.73 28.22 -9.56
CA GLY A 370 -16.49 27.43 -9.53
C GLY A 370 -16.64 26.02 -10.08
N ASN A 371 -15.58 25.22 -9.94
CA ASN A 371 -15.60 23.82 -10.36
C ASN A 371 -16.73 23.07 -9.61
N PRO A 372 -17.59 22.30 -10.31
CA PRO A 372 -18.64 21.48 -9.70
C PRO A 372 -18.18 20.69 -8.49
N TYR A 373 -16.96 20.17 -8.56
CA TYR A 373 -16.35 19.37 -7.50
C TYR A 373 -16.15 20.18 -6.22
N ASN A 374 -15.84 21.47 -6.32
CA ASN A 374 -15.67 22.35 -5.16
C ASN A 374 -17.02 22.70 -4.52
N LYS A 375 -18.06 22.94 -5.33
CA LYS A 375 -19.42 23.20 -4.85
C LYS A 375 -20.04 21.95 -4.20
N LEU A 376 -19.79 20.78 -4.79
CA LEU A 376 -20.16 19.49 -4.20
C LEU A 376 -19.38 19.23 -2.90
N LYS A 377 -18.06 19.46 -2.88
CA LYS A 377 -17.24 19.36 -1.66
C LYS A 377 -17.72 20.26 -0.54
N GLN A 378 -18.07 21.51 -0.85
CA GLN A 378 -18.63 22.44 0.12
C GLN A 378 -20.01 21.98 0.61
N LYS A 379 -20.91 21.57 -0.29
CA LYS A 379 -22.25 21.06 0.06
C LYS A 379 -22.17 19.79 0.90
N LEU A 380 -21.19 18.94 0.64
CA LEU A 380 -20.93 17.72 1.40
C LEU A 380 -20.13 17.94 2.68
N GLY A 381 -19.67 19.17 2.98
CA GLY A 381 -18.88 19.47 4.17
C GLY A 381 -17.49 18.80 4.19
N ILE A 382 -16.97 18.37 3.04
CA ILE A 382 -15.70 17.63 2.92
C ILE A 382 -14.50 18.39 3.52
N PRO A 383 -14.34 19.73 3.30
CA PRO A 383 -13.24 20.47 3.93
C PRO A 383 -13.28 20.37 5.47
N LYS A 384 -14.46 20.53 6.07
CA LYS A 384 -14.65 20.41 7.52
C LYS A 384 -14.35 18.99 8.02
N MET A 385 -14.74 17.97 7.27
CA MET A 385 -14.40 16.57 7.61
C MET A 385 -12.90 16.29 7.54
N ILE A 386 -12.20 16.83 6.54
CA ILE A 386 -10.74 16.70 6.43
C ILE A 386 -10.04 17.41 7.58
N ASP A 387 -10.51 18.59 7.97
CA ASP A 387 -9.95 19.34 9.10
C ASP A 387 -10.12 18.58 10.42
N ILE A 388 -11.30 18.00 10.66
CA ILE A 388 -11.56 17.10 11.80
C ILE A 388 -10.64 15.88 11.78
N LEU A 389 -10.43 15.24 10.62
CA LEU A 389 -9.54 14.08 10.52
C LEU A 389 -8.06 14.43 10.71
N LYS A 390 -7.65 15.65 10.39
CA LYS A 390 -6.26 16.11 10.58
C LYS A 390 -5.99 16.51 12.03
N ASN A 391 -6.98 17.08 12.72
CA ASN A 391 -6.86 17.56 14.09
C ASN A 391 -8.14 17.20 14.89
N PRO A 392 -8.36 15.92 15.23
CA PRO A 392 -9.55 15.53 15.95
C PRO A 392 -9.49 16.04 17.40
N GLU A 393 -10.56 16.71 17.85
CA GLU A 393 -10.66 17.17 19.25
C GLU A 393 -11.20 16.05 20.16
N SER A 394 -11.96 15.10 19.60
CA SER A 394 -12.47 13.93 20.32
C SER A 394 -12.75 12.74 19.40
N GLU A 395 -12.87 11.55 19.99
CA GLU A 395 -13.25 10.31 19.28
C GLU A 395 -14.65 10.39 18.66
N GLU A 396 -15.58 11.09 19.32
CA GLU A 396 -16.95 11.30 18.83
C GLU A 396 -16.98 12.07 17.51
N GLU A 397 -16.08 13.04 17.32
CA GLU A 397 -15.96 13.76 16.05
C GLU A 397 -15.48 12.85 14.92
N ILE A 398 -14.52 11.96 15.20
CA ILE A 398 -14.02 10.97 14.24
C ILE A 398 -15.16 10.02 13.84
N ILE A 399 -15.92 9.50 14.81
CA ILE A 399 -17.06 8.62 14.56
C ILE A 399 -18.12 9.32 13.71
N LYS A 400 -18.40 10.60 13.98
CA LYS A 400 -19.34 11.41 13.20
C LYS A 400 -18.88 11.58 11.75
N VAL A 401 -17.58 11.80 11.52
CA VAL A 401 -17.01 11.86 10.16
C VAL A 401 -17.09 10.50 9.47
N ILE A 402 -16.73 9.41 10.14
CA ILE A 402 -16.81 8.05 9.60
C ILE A 402 -18.25 7.71 9.19
N ASN A 403 -19.24 8.03 10.02
CA ASN A 403 -20.66 7.80 9.72
C ASN A 403 -21.12 8.62 8.51
N THR A 404 -20.67 9.87 8.40
CA THR A 404 -20.96 10.73 7.24
C THR A 404 -20.34 10.16 5.96
N LEU A 405 -19.09 9.70 6.01
CA LEU A 405 -18.41 9.07 4.87
C LEU A 405 -19.08 7.75 4.45
N LYS A 406 -19.57 6.96 5.42
CA LYS A 406 -20.36 5.74 5.16
C LYS A 406 -21.70 6.06 4.50
N GLN A 407 -22.40 7.11 4.93
CA GLN A 407 -23.62 7.58 4.27
C GLN A 407 -23.39 8.03 2.83
N LEU A 408 -22.16 8.49 2.51
CA LEU A 408 -21.74 8.84 1.16
C LEU A 408 -21.29 7.63 0.32
N GLY A 409 -21.44 6.40 0.84
CA GLY A 409 -21.07 5.17 0.13
C GLY A 409 -19.57 4.89 0.10
N ILE A 410 -18.75 5.65 0.84
CA ILE A 410 -17.32 5.38 0.98
C ILE A 410 -17.16 4.26 2.00
N ASN A 411 -16.84 3.07 1.50
CA ASN A 411 -16.61 1.89 2.34
C ASN A 411 -15.25 2.01 3.04
N ILE A 412 -15.24 2.69 4.18
CA ILE A 412 -14.10 2.62 5.11
C ILE A 412 -14.12 1.20 5.68
N GLN A 413 -13.17 0.36 5.23
CA GLN A 413 -12.97 -0.94 5.84
C GLN A 413 -12.63 -0.68 7.31
N ASN A 414 -13.59 -0.95 8.19
CA ASN A 414 -13.30 -1.20 9.58
C ASN A 414 -12.45 -2.48 9.59
N ASP A 415 -11.14 -2.38 9.41
CA ASP A 415 -10.28 -3.28 10.17
C ASP A 415 -10.69 -2.99 11.61
N VAL A 416 -11.41 -3.93 12.21
CA VAL A 416 -11.80 -3.85 13.61
C VAL A 416 -10.48 -3.86 14.35
N PHE A 417 -9.94 -2.66 14.62
CA PHE A 417 -8.93 -2.48 15.63
C PHE A 417 -9.56 -3.09 16.87
N LYS A 418 -9.01 -4.22 17.32
CA LYS A 418 -9.40 -4.76 18.62
C LYS A 418 -9.09 -3.65 19.62
N ASP A 419 -10.03 -3.36 20.51
CA ASP A 419 -9.78 -2.47 21.65
C ASP A 419 -8.42 -2.83 22.27
N GLY A 420 -7.54 -1.84 22.47
CA GLY A 420 -6.17 -2.10 22.91
C GLY A 420 -5.09 -2.11 21.82
N TYR A 421 -5.39 -2.25 20.52
CA TYR A 421 -4.33 -2.40 19.50
C TYR A 421 -3.58 -1.08 19.25
N MET A 422 -2.26 -1.11 19.38
CA MET A 422 -1.36 0.05 19.40
C MET A 422 -1.56 1.03 20.57
N GLU A 423 -2.32 0.65 21.59
CA GLU A 423 -2.35 1.42 22.84
C GLU A 423 -0.99 1.28 23.56
N SER A 424 -0.57 2.36 24.22
CA SER A 424 0.63 2.32 25.06
C SER A 424 0.40 1.45 26.29
N ASP A 425 1.38 0.65 26.65
CA ASP A 425 1.38 -0.14 27.90
C ASP A 425 1.73 0.68 29.16
N GLY A 426 2.01 1.98 29.00
CA GLY A 426 2.46 2.87 30.09
C GLY A 426 3.91 2.64 30.56
N LYS A 427 4.61 1.66 30.00
CA LYS A 427 6.02 1.30 30.27
C LYS A 427 6.95 1.57 29.07
N GLY A 428 6.43 2.16 28.00
CA GLY A 428 7.19 2.52 26.80
C GLY A 428 7.08 1.51 25.65
N GLY A 429 6.23 0.50 25.78
CA GLY A 429 5.83 -0.41 24.71
C GLY A 429 4.45 -0.04 24.12
N PHE A 430 4.15 -0.63 22.97
CA PHE A 430 2.84 -0.56 22.32
C PHE A 430 2.25 -1.97 22.24
N ARG A 431 0.93 -2.09 22.39
CA ARG A 431 0.21 -3.36 22.32
C ARG A 431 -0.01 -3.79 20.86
N ASP A 432 1.00 -4.40 20.26
CA ASP A 432 1.01 -4.82 18.85
C ASP A 432 1.15 -6.35 18.65
N ILE A 433 1.35 -7.12 19.73
CA ILE A 433 1.50 -8.57 19.68
C ILE A 433 0.12 -9.22 19.82
N ILE A 434 -0.26 -10.03 18.83
CA ILE A 434 -1.47 -10.86 18.88
C ILE A 434 -1.07 -12.33 18.86
N LEU A 435 -1.44 -13.05 19.91
CA LEU A 435 -1.26 -14.50 20.00
C LEU A 435 -2.12 -15.23 18.97
N LYS A 436 -1.56 -16.27 18.34
CA LYS A 436 -2.33 -17.15 17.46
C LYS A 436 -3.34 -17.93 18.28
N GLN A 437 -4.52 -18.15 17.70
CA GLN A 437 -5.61 -18.88 18.36
C GLN A 437 -5.20 -20.30 18.78
N ASP A 438 -4.31 -20.95 18.03
CA ASP A 438 -3.83 -22.29 18.35
C ASP A 438 -2.89 -22.29 19.57
N ASP A 439 -2.05 -21.25 19.73
CA ASP A 439 -1.20 -21.07 20.90
C ASP A 439 -2.04 -20.82 22.16
N ILE A 440 -3.07 -19.97 22.05
CA ILE A 440 -4.03 -19.70 23.14
C ILE A 440 -4.74 -21.00 23.56
N LYS A 441 -5.24 -21.79 22.60
CA LYS A 441 -5.89 -23.08 22.90
C LYS A 441 -4.95 -24.06 23.59
N ASN A 442 -3.69 -24.14 23.17
CA ASN A 442 -2.69 -25.00 23.78
C ASN A 442 -2.41 -24.59 25.23
N LEU A 443 -2.24 -23.28 25.49
CA LEU A 443 -2.08 -22.75 26.85
C LEU A 443 -3.28 -23.11 27.75
N ILE A 444 -4.50 -22.90 27.27
CA ILE A 444 -5.73 -23.23 28.02
C ILE A 444 -5.79 -24.74 28.32
N GLN A 445 -5.44 -25.59 27.35
CA GLN A 445 -5.41 -27.04 27.56
C GLN A 445 -4.40 -27.42 28.65
N LYS A 446 -3.20 -26.83 28.63
CA LYS A 446 -2.16 -27.06 29.64
C LYS A 446 -2.54 -26.51 31.02
N MET A 447 -3.25 -25.39 31.10
CA MET A 447 -3.81 -24.87 32.36
C MET A 447 -4.76 -25.88 33.02
N ARG A 448 -5.62 -26.55 32.24
CA ARG A 448 -6.50 -27.61 32.76
C ARG A 448 -5.71 -28.78 33.33
N HIS A 449 -4.64 -29.18 32.66
CA HIS A 449 -3.76 -30.26 33.14
C HIS A 449 -2.95 -29.89 34.39
N LYS A 450 -2.74 -28.59 34.65
CA LYS A 450 -2.06 -28.06 35.83
C LYS A 450 -3.03 -27.58 36.92
N GLU A 451 -4.29 -28.02 36.86
CA GLU A 451 -5.32 -27.78 37.88
C GLU A 451 -5.60 -26.28 38.17
N PHE A 452 -5.48 -25.41 37.16
CA PHE A 452 -5.92 -24.02 37.31
C PHE A 452 -7.43 -23.97 37.54
N SER A 453 -7.88 -23.08 38.42
CA SER A 453 -9.32 -22.88 38.65
C SER A 453 -10.00 -22.31 37.40
N LYS A 454 -11.31 -22.50 37.29
CA LYS A 454 -12.09 -21.99 36.16
C LYS A 454 -12.00 -20.46 36.06
N GLU A 455 -11.99 -19.79 37.21
CA GLU A 455 -11.87 -18.34 37.33
C GLU A 455 -10.50 -17.87 36.85
N GLN A 456 -9.41 -18.53 37.28
CA GLN A 456 -8.06 -18.24 36.82
C GLN A 456 -7.91 -18.44 35.31
N MET A 457 -8.46 -19.52 34.77
CA MET A 457 -8.44 -19.76 33.32
C MET A 457 -9.19 -18.67 32.56
N ASN A 458 -10.36 -18.23 33.04
CA ASN A 458 -11.12 -17.17 32.39
C ASN A 458 -10.38 -15.82 32.39
N GLN A 459 -9.70 -15.47 33.49
CA GLN A 459 -8.85 -14.28 33.56
C GLN A 459 -7.73 -14.32 32.50
N TRP A 460 -7.04 -15.46 32.39
CA TRP A 460 -6.00 -15.63 31.37
C TRP A 460 -6.56 -15.63 29.95
N ILE A 461 -7.75 -16.19 29.70
CA ILE A 461 -8.38 -16.15 28.37
C ILE A 461 -8.67 -14.70 27.97
N GLY A 462 -9.21 -13.88 28.88
CA GLY A 462 -9.40 -12.45 28.63
C GLY A 462 -8.07 -11.77 28.30
N TYR A 463 -7.07 -11.97 29.15
CA TYR A 463 -5.75 -11.36 28.98
C TYR A 463 -5.00 -11.81 27.72
N LEU A 464 -5.10 -13.07 27.30
CA LEU A 464 -4.38 -13.61 26.13
C LEU A 464 -5.07 -13.30 24.78
N THR A 465 -6.33 -12.86 24.80
CA THR A 465 -7.10 -12.56 23.57
C THR A 465 -7.00 -11.10 23.12
N GLN A 466 -6.58 -10.21 24.03
CA GLN A 466 -6.30 -8.81 23.75
C GLN A 466 -4.91 -8.63 23.10
N PRO A 467 -4.67 -7.50 22.42
CA PRO A 467 -3.34 -7.10 22.00
C PRO A 467 -2.40 -6.90 23.20
N LEU A 468 -1.19 -7.46 23.10
CA LEU A 468 -0.18 -7.44 24.14
C LEU A 468 0.99 -6.57 23.71
N SER A 469 1.53 -5.80 24.64
CA SER A 469 2.83 -5.16 24.43
C SER A 469 3.98 -6.16 24.58
N HIS A 470 5.15 -5.79 24.09
CA HIS A 470 6.36 -6.60 24.28
C HIS A 470 6.64 -6.87 25.77
N ASN A 471 6.54 -5.84 26.63
CA ASN A 471 6.76 -5.98 28.07
C ASN A 471 5.73 -6.92 28.71
N GLU A 472 4.45 -6.76 28.39
CA GLU A 472 3.38 -7.64 28.88
C GLU A 472 3.52 -9.08 28.41
N PHE A 473 4.01 -9.26 27.19
CA PHE A 473 4.32 -10.57 26.64
C PHE A 473 5.47 -11.21 27.43
N GLU A 474 6.56 -10.47 27.64
CA GLU A 474 7.74 -10.96 28.36
C GLU A 474 7.52 -11.20 29.86
N GLU A 475 6.82 -10.30 30.54
CA GLU A 475 6.59 -10.35 31.99
C GLU A 475 5.49 -11.34 32.38
N ASN A 476 4.46 -11.54 31.55
CA ASN A 476 3.29 -12.34 31.92
C ASN A 476 3.12 -13.59 31.07
N VAL A 477 3.24 -13.48 29.74
CA VAL A 477 2.94 -14.59 28.83
C VAL A 477 4.07 -15.62 28.78
N ILE A 478 5.34 -15.17 28.76
CA ILE A 478 6.48 -16.08 28.79
C ILE A 478 6.53 -16.91 30.09
N PRO A 479 6.42 -16.31 31.30
CA PRO A 479 6.48 -17.07 32.54
C PRO A 479 5.31 -18.04 32.69
N LEU A 480 4.13 -17.67 32.18
CA LEU A 480 3.00 -18.58 32.10
C LEU A 480 3.31 -19.79 31.19
N GLY A 481 3.84 -19.56 29.99
CA GLY A 481 4.27 -20.62 29.08
C GLY A 481 5.28 -21.57 29.74
N LYS A 482 6.26 -21.02 30.47
CA LYS A 482 7.24 -21.80 31.27
C LYS A 482 6.56 -22.64 32.36
N ARG A 483 5.67 -22.04 33.17
CA ARG A 483 4.94 -22.74 34.25
C ARG A 483 4.07 -23.89 33.73
N LEU A 484 3.49 -23.71 32.54
CA LEU A 484 2.61 -24.68 31.88
C LEU A 484 3.37 -25.70 31.02
N ASN A 485 4.68 -25.54 30.86
CA ASN A 485 5.50 -26.31 29.93
C ASN A 485 4.91 -26.32 28.50
N CYS A 486 4.60 -25.11 28.00
CA CYS A 486 3.92 -24.88 26.72
C CYS A 486 4.73 -23.91 25.85
N SER A 487 4.96 -24.27 24.59
CA SER A 487 5.57 -23.37 23.60
C SER A 487 4.54 -22.37 23.09
N ILE A 488 4.98 -21.11 22.92
CA ILE A 488 4.17 -20.03 22.37
C ILE A 488 4.92 -19.49 21.15
N GLY A 489 4.37 -19.68 19.94
CA GLY A 489 5.00 -19.21 18.70
C GLY A 489 6.32 -19.91 18.34
N HIS A 490 7.18 -19.21 17.60
CA HIS A 490 8.55 -19.63 17.26
C HIS A 490 9.51 -18.78 18.10
N GLY A 491 9.85 -19.23 19.31
CA GLY A 491 10.57 -18.40 20.27
C GLY A 491 10.78 -19.08 21.63
N TYR A 492 11.61 -18.45 22.47
CA TYR A 492 12.20 -18.94 23.72
C TYR A 492 11.20 -19.06 24.89
N HIS A 493 10.06 -19.72 24.68
CA HIS A 493 9.02 -19.79 25.68
C HIS A 493 8.80 -21.24 26.08
N GLY A 494 9.45 -21.62 27.19
CA GLY A 494 9.52 -23.00 27.66
C GLY A 494 10.63 -23.80 27.00
N THR A 495 10.41 -25.10 26.92
CA THR A 495 11.36 -26.18 26.62
C THR A 495 11.32 -26.62 25.15
N GLY A 496 10.81 -25.75 24.27
CA GLY A 496 10.46 -26.07 22.89
C GLY A 496 9.24 -27.01 22.77
N PRO A 497 8.83 -27.33 21.52
CA PRO A 497 7.71 -28.26 21.25
C PRO A 497 7.89 -29.65 21.88
N HIS A 498 9.12 -30.05 22.15
CA HIS A 498 9.48 -31.40 22.63
C HIS A 498 9.67 -31.54 24.13
N GLN A 499 9.45 -30.48 24.91
CA GLN A 499 9.50 -30.56 26.36
C GLN A 499 10.87 -30.93 26.98
N PHE A 500 11.97 -30.44 26.40
CA PHE A 500 13.33 -30.62 26.97
C PHE A 500 13.47 -30.10 28.40
N ASP A 501 14.09 -30.85 29.30
CA ASP A 501 14.32 -30.41 30.69
C ASP A 501 15.14 -29.09 30.76
N PRO A 502 14.62 -28.00 31.37
CA PRO A 502 15.33 -26.73 31.50
C PRO A 502 16.70 -26.84 32.16
N ALA A 503 16.83 -27.70 33.18
CA ALA A 503 18.11 -27.87 33.88
C ALA A 503 19.17 -28.49 32.96
N LYS A 504 18.76 -29.46 32.14
CA LYS A 504 19.64 -30.07 31.13
C LYS A 504 19.99 -29.10 30.01
N LEU A 505 19.05 -28.25 29.58
CA LEU A 505 19.33 -27.22 28.58
C LEU A 505 20.37 -26.21 29.09
N ASN A 506 20.28 -25.79 30.36
CA ASN A 506 21.30 -24.92 30.97
C ASN A 506 22.65 -25.64 31.06
N GLN A 507 22.68 -26.91 31.45
CA GLN A 507 23.93 -27.68 31.48
C GLN A 507 24.55 -27.80 30.07
N ILE A 508 23.74 -28.03 29.04
CA ILE A 508 24.19 -28.06 27.64
C ILE A 508 24.70 -26.68 27.21
N LYS A 509 24.03 -25.61 27.64
CA LYS A 509 24.46 -24.23 27.40
C LYS A 509 25.86 -23.99 27.94
N ASP A 510 26.11 -24.31 29.21
CA ASP A 510 27.41 -24.15 29.85
C ASP A 510 28.49 -24.97 29.13
N GLN A 511 28.19 -26.22 28.77
CA GLN A 511 29.12 -27.09 28.01
C GLN A 511 29.51 -26.53 26.64
N ILE A 512 28.56 -25.95 25.91
CA ILE A 512 28.85 -25.33 24.61
C ILE A 512 29.66 -24.05 24.81
N GLN A 513 29.31 -23.23 25.81
CA GLN A 513 30.00 -21.98 26.11
C GLN A 513 31.48 -22.24 26.46
N ASP A 514 31.75 -23.21 27.35
CA ASP A 514 33.10 -23.58 27.77
C ASP A 514 33.96 -24.08 26.60
N LYS A 515 33.36 -24.79 25.64
CA LYS A 515 34.08 -25.34 24.48
C LYS A 515 34.34 -24.34 23.38
N THR A 516 33.39 -23.46 23.12
CA THR A 516 33.38 -22.63 21.91
C THR A 516 33.70 -21.17 22.17
N GLY A 517 33.60 -20.71 23.43
CA GLY A 517 33.80 -19.32 23.80
C GLY A 517 32.77 -18.35 23.20
N VAL A 518 31.67 -18.86 22.62
CA VAL A 518 30.62 -18.01 22.06
C VAL A 518 29.88 -17.27 23.17
N ASN A 519 29.46 -16.04 22.88
CA ASN A 519 28.66 -15.28 23.82
C ASN A 519 27.27 -15.88 24.04
N THR A 520 26.66 -15.48 25.15
CA THR A 520 25.37 -15.97 25.63
C THR A 520 24.24 -15.76 24.60
N SER A 521 24.27 -14.66 23.84
CA SER A 521 23.24 -14.31 22.85
C SER A 521 23.23 -15.26 21.65
N LEU A 522 24.40 -15.53 21.04
CA LEU A 522 24.52 -16.50 19.95
C LEU A 522 24.17 -17.91 20.43
N LEU A 523 24.61 -18.25 21.63
CA LEU A 523 24.33 -19.52 22.25
C LEU A 523 22.83 -19.74 22.48
N ASP A 524 22.12 -18.71 22.92
CA ASP A 524 20.68 -18.77 23.04
C ASP A 524 20.02 -19.04 21.68
N HIS A 525 20.37 -18.28 20.64
CA HIS A 525 19.82 -18.51 19.32
C HIS A 525 20.03 -19.93 18.78
N LEU A 526 21.21 -20.52 19.03
CA LEU A 526 21.54 -21.88 18.65
C LEU A 526 20.67 -22.93 19.36
N ILE A 527 20.50 -22.78 20.67
CA ILE A 527 19.63 -23.65 21.46
C ILE A 527 18.19 -23.50 20.98
N LEU A 528 17.76 -22.26 20.67
CA LEU A 528 16.41 -21.99 20.18
C LEU A 528 16.12 -22.69 18.85
N GLU A 529 17.03 -22.63 17.89
CA GLU A 529 16.84 -23.32 16.61
C GLU A 529 16.83 -24.85 16.81
N ALA A 530 17.73 -25.36 17.66
CA ALA A 530 17.82 -26.78 17.95
C ALA A 530 16.54 -27.34 18.58
N ILE A 531 15.98 -26.67 19.59
CA ILE A 531 14.76 -27.13 20.28
C ILE A 531 13.51 -27.03 19.41
N ASN A 532 13.50 -26.15 18.39
CA ASN A 532 12.36 -25.93 17.50
C ASN A 532 12.36 -26.81 16.24
N ILE A 533 13.37 -27.69 16.05
CA ILE A 533 13.34 -28.69 14.99
C ILE A 533 12.09 -29.56 15.18
N LYS A 534 11.23 -29.71 14.15
CA LYS A 534 9.93 -30.43 14.28
C LYS A 534 10.03 -31.88 14.75
N ASP A 535 11.15 -32.53 14.48
CA ASP A 535 11.40 -33.93 14.84
C ASP A 535 12.15 -34.00 16.18
N PRO A 536 11.62 -34.71 17.19
CA PRO A 536 12.19 -34.73 18.54
C PRO A 536 13.57 -35.38 18.59
N GLN A 537 13.80 -36.43 17.80
CA GLN A 537 15.06 -37.14 17.77
C GLN A 537 16.15 -36.27 17.13
N LYS A 538 15.83 -35.61 16.01
CA LYS A 538 16.74 -34.66 15.38
C LYS A 538 17.06 -33.45 16.27
N ALA A 539 16.08 -32.97 17.04
CA ALA A 539 16.29 -31.90 18.01
C ALA A 539 17.27 -32.33 19.12
N GLN A 540 17.08 -33.52 19.69
CA GLN A 540 17.98 -34.08 20.71
C GLN A 540 19.38 -34.36 20.14
N ASP A 541 19.47 -34.95 18.94
CA ASP A 541 20.74 -35.22 18.27
C ASP A 541 21.51 -33.92 17.99
N ARG A 542 20.79 -32.85 17.60
CA ARG A 542 21.37 -31.52 17.41
C ARG A 542 21.94 -30.96 18.71
N LEU A 543 21.21 -31.04 19.81
CA LEU A 543 21.67 -30.59 21.13
C LEU A 543 22.88 -31.41 21.62
N ASN A 544 22.83 -32.73 21.49
CA ASN A 544 23.94 -33.63 21.87
C ASN A 544 25.21 -33.33 21.06
N ARG A 545 25.05 -33.10 19.75
CA ARG A 545 26.17 -32.72 18.87
C ARG A 545 26.75 -31.36 19.28
N LEU A 546 25.90 -30.36 19.55
CA LEU A 546 26.39 -29.06 20.03
C LEU A 546 27.17 -29.20 21.36
N ALA A 547 26.64 -29.96 22.32
CA ALA A 547 27.32 -30.21 23.60
C ALA A 547 28.66 -30.96 23.44
N ARG A 548 28.72 -31.95 22.55
CA ARG A 548 29.91 -32.79 22.34
C ARG A 548 30.96 -32.11 21.47
N ASP A 549 30.53 -31.56 20.35
CA ASP A 549 31.40 -31.15 19.23
C ASP A 549 31.49 -29.61 19.10
N GLY A 550 30.66 -28.86 19.85
CA GLY A 550 30.58 -27.41 19.74
C GLY A 550 29.87 -26.94 18.46
N ILE A 551 30.17 -25.73 18.04
CA ILE A 551 29.63 -25.10 16.83
C ILE A 551 30.70 -25.16 15.75
N THR A 552 30.34 -25.61 14.56
CA THR A 552 31.31 -25.61 13.43
C THR A 552 31.58 -24.20 12.93
N LYS A 553 32.74 -23.96 12.32
CA LYS A 553 33.06 -22.64 11.74
C LYS A 553 32.02 -22.16 10.72
N ALA A 554 31.49 -23.07 9.89
CA ALA A 554 30.46 -22.73 8.91
C ALA A 554 29.13 -22.33 9.55
N GLU A 555 28.76 -23.02 10.64
CA GLU A 555 27.58 -22.66 11.42
C GLU A 555 27.78 -21.33 12.14
N PHE A 556 28.93 -21.11 12.76
CA PHE A 556 29.26 -19.84 13.37
C PHE A 556 29.13 -18.69 12.38
N GLU A 557 29.70 -18.82 11.17
CA GLU A 557 29.57 -17.79 10.13
C GLU A 557 28.13 -17.64 9.61
N LYS A 558 27.37 -18.73 9.52
CA LYS A 558 25.94 -18.68 9.17
C LYS A 558 25.16 -17.89 10.23
N TYR A 559 25.29 -18.25 11.50
CA TYR A 559 24.57 -17.59 12.59
C TYR A 559 25.06 -16.18 12.86
N ARG A 560 26.34 -15.90 12.63
CA ARG A 560 26.88 -14.53 12.69
C ARG A 560 26.26 -13.62 11.63
N LYS A 561 25.85 -14.18 10.48
CA LYS A 561 25.14 -13.45 9.42
C LYS A 561 23.63 -13.34 9.69
N GLU A 562 23.05 -14.30 10.42
CA GLU A 562 21.62 -14.32 10.76
C GLU A 562 21.30 -13.50 12.03
N ILE A 563 22.24 -13.45 12.98
CA ILE A 563 22.16 -12.63 14.20
C ILE A 563 22.89 -11.33 13.91
N ASP A 564 22.13 -10.33 13.45
CA ASP A 564 22.62 -8.99 13.22
C ASP A 564 23.15 -8.40 14.54
N TRP A 565 24.47 -8.22 14.65
CA TRP A 565 25.13 -7.64 15.80
C TRP A 565 25.03 -6.12 15.71
N SER A 566 24.17 -5.52 16.54
CA SER A 566 24.25 -4.09 16.92
C SER A 566 25.07 -3.92 18.19
#